data_AF-A0A8H7L587-F1
#
_entry.id   AF-A0A8H7L587-F1
#
_cell.length_a   1.000
_cell.length_b   1.000
_cell.length_c   1.000
_cell.angle_alpha   90.00
_cell.angle_beta   90.00
_cell.angle_gamma   90.00
#
_symmetry.space_group_name_H-M   'P 1'
#
loop_
_entity.id
_entity.type
_entity.pdbx_description
1 polymer ?
#
loop_
_entity_poly.entity_id
_entity_poly.type
_entity_poly.pdbx_seq_one_letter_code
_entity_poly.pdbx_strand_id
1 'polypeptide(L)'
;MRLNIEEICAHIFESGKLQSHEDLRVGLVAFRDHPPQDHTYVTKNFGFTSDISQVQRELSGLYASGGGDGPEAITAALAQALNMEWREYASKMVVLIADAPPHGIGEYGDGFDEGSPDGHDPLQLARAMAARGITLFFVACEPALSGYSYATDFYQAITGITSGLMLPLTTADLLAHAIVGSVLENLDMERLVQEVGSAVAQRILGNNESVDDVARELHEKLLLRNESTKKVVIESIYKESEEAKHNVAVFTQAPSLTEARPLLKRVHGTRFTDKYLQARQMYNRGSYSYGHAMPLPSRKSTIDSKPPLSPTRSTTTVGSPGSPGSPSSPPRKVVTDFAAFGAPANASVFGTKVASTPFSLAGGKAAFGGIRSGSRGMFDAEEDEEDEEDGRQKVELREGSISLDQARRIAMQSAWRSARA
;
A
#
# COMPACT_ATOMS: atom_id res chain seq x y z
N MET A 1 -4.40 -1.43 -16.83
CA MET A 1 -3.06 -1.04 -17.32
C MET A 1 -3.04 -0.67 -18.81
N ARG A 2 -3.42 -1.56 -19.75
CA ARG A 2 -3.35 -1.26 -21.21
C ARG A 2 -4.01 0.05 -21.64
N LEU A 3 -5.19 0.36 -21.11
CA LEU A 3 -5.92 1.61 -21.37
C LEU A 3 -5.41 2.80 -20.53
N ASN A 4 -4.64 2.54 -19.48
CA ASN A 4 -4.27 3.51 -18.47
C ASN A 4 -2.88 4.13 -18.71
N ILE A 5 -2.04 3.56 -19.59
CA ILE A 5 -0.65 4.02 -19.75
C ILE A 5 -0.57 5.42 -20.38
N GLU A 6 -1.43 5.71 -21.35
CA GLU A 6 -1.55 7.05 -21.96
C GLU A 6 -2.02 8.08 -20.92
N GLU A 7 -3.04 7.73 -20.15
CA GLU A 7 -3.56 8.54 -19.03
C GLU A 7 -2.48 8.81 -17.96
N ILE A 8 -1.74 7.77 -17.52
CA ILE A 8 -0.63 7.92 -16.57
C ILE A 8 0.42 8.91 -17.10
N CYS A 9 0.82 8.78 -18.36
CA CYS A 9 1.83 9.65 -18.96
C CYS A 9 1.32 11.08 -19.16
N ALA A 10 0.03 11.25 -19.51
CA ALA A 10 -0.62 12.55 -19.60
C ALA A 10 -0.64 13.26 -18.24
N HIS A 11 -1.15 12.63 -17.17
CA HIS A 11 -1.17 13.22 -15.83
C HIS A 11 0.22 13.56 -15.28
N ILE A 12 1.24 12.73 -15.56
CA ILE A 12 2.63 13.03 -15.19
C ILE A 12 3.14 14.28 -15.92
N PHE A 13 2.82 14.45 -17.20
CA PHE A 13 3.21 15.65 -17.96
C PHE A 13 2.42 16.89 -17.52
N GLU A 14 1.10 16.77 -17.36
CA GLU A 14 0.19 17.84 -16.91
C GLU A 14 0.51 18.35 -15.50
N SER A 15 1.23 17.57 -14.69
CA SER A 15 1.76 18.01 -13.39
C SER A 15 2.75 19.18 -13.46
N GLY A 16 3.27 19.51 -14.65
CA GLY A 16 4.25 20.58 -14.87
C GLY A 16 5.65 20.29 -14.32
N LYS A 17 5.94 19.05 -13.90
CA LYS A 17 7.25 18.63 -13.38
C LYS A 17 8.29 18.30 -14.46
N LEU A 18 7.86 18.18 -15.72
CA LEU A 18 8.71 17.86 -16.88
C LEU A 18 8.75 19.06 -17.84
N GLN A 19 9.86 19.25 -18.56
CA GLN A 19 10.01 20.37 -19.51
C GLN A 19 9.53 19.98 -20.92
N SER A 20 9.76 18.72 -21.31
CA SER A 20 9.35 18.13 -22.57
C SER A 20 8.71 16.75 -22.36
N HIS A 21 7.86 16.30 -23.28
CA HIS A 21 7.38 14.92 -23.30
C HIS A 21 8.54 13.91 -23.40
N GLU A 22 9.64 14.28 -24.06
CA GLU A 22 10.84 13.43 -24.21
C GLU A 22 11.64 13.26 -22.90
N ASP A 23 11.35 14.08 -21.87
CA ASP A 23 11.91 13.90 -20.54
C ASP A 23 11.31 12.70 -19.82
N LEU A 24 10.10 12.27 -20.20
CA LEU A 24 9.55 11.00 -19.76
C LEU A 24 10.03 9.89 -20.69
N ARG A 25 10.68 8.88 -20.12
CA ARG A 25 10.92 7.61 -20.79
C ARG A 25 10.32 6.50 -19.95
N VAL A 26 9.47 5.70 -20.58
CA VAL A 26 8.86 4.52 -19.96
C VAL A 26 9.57 3.30 -20.51
N GLY A 27 9.84 2.33 -19.64
CA GLY A 27 10.40 1.05 -20.01
C GLY A 27 9.56 -0.09 -19.48
N LEU A 28 9.56 -1.21 -20.21
CA LEU A 28 8.74 -2.37 -19.90
C LEU A 28 9.60 -3.61 -19.78
N VAL A 29 9.50 -4.28 -18.64
CA VAL A 29 10.03 -5.64 -18.43
C VAL A 29 8.85 -6.52 -18.04
N ALA A 30 8.49 -7.44 -18.92
CA ALA A 30 7.55 -8.51 -18.60
C ALA A 30 8.32 -9.72 -18.07
N PHE A 31 7.74 -10.44 -17.12
CA PHE A 31 8.31 -11.67 -16.57
C PHE A 31 7.23 -12.73 -16.41
N ARG A 32 7.70 -13.96 -16.19
CA ARG A 32 6.92 -15.13 -15.76
C ARG A 32 7.82 -15.92 -14.81
N ASP A 33 7.96 -17.22 -15.07
CA ASP A 33 8.60 -18.22 -14.24
C ASP A 33 9.78 -18.87 -14.98
N HIS A 34 10.61 -19.62 -14.27
CA HIS A 34 11.70 -20.41 -14.81
C HIS A 34 11.21 -21.81 -15.27
N PRO A 35 11.83 -22.43 -16.28
CA PRO A 35 11.60 -23.85 -16.58
C PRO A 35 11.99 -24.73 -15.37
N PRO A 36 11.15 -25.69 -14.94
CA PRO A 36 10.07 -26.32 -15.71
C PRO A 36 8.67 -25.70 -15.56
N GLN A 37 8.49 -24.64 -14.76
CA GLN A 37 7.16 -24.10 -14.46
C GLN A 37 6.55 -23.28 -15.61
N ASP A 38 7.37 -22.50 -16.32
CA ASP A 38 7.01 -21.89 -17.61
C ASP A 38 8.11 -22.17 -18.66
N HIS A 39 7.70 -22.44 -19.90
CA HIS A 39 8.58 -22.79 -21.02
C HIS A 39 8.57 -21.73 -22.15
N THR A 40 7.93 -20.59 -21.94
CA THR A 40 7.73 -19.54 -22.94
C THR A 40 8.78 -18.44 -22.86
N TYR A 41 9.03 -17.87 -21.67
CA TYR A 41 10.09 -16.90 -21.38
C TYR A 41 10.15 -16.59 -19.88
N VAL A 42 11.35 -16.42 -19.33
CA VAL A 42 11.55 -15.93 -17.96
C VAL A 42 11.33 -14.42 -17.89
N THR A 43 11.97 -13.67 -18.80
CA THR A 43 11.84 -12.21 -18.93
C THR A 43 11.80 -11.76 -20.39
N LYS A 44 11.16 -10.60 -20.63
CA LYS A 44 11.15 -9.86 -21.90
C LYS A 44 11.34 -8.39 -21.61
N ASN A 45 12.45 -7.83 -22.07
CA ASN A 45 12.82 -6.43 -21.91
C ASN A 45 12.56 -5.69 -23.24
N PHE A 46 11.77 -4.62 -23.20
CA PHE A 46 11.42 -3.80 -24.37
C PHE A 46 12.24 -2.50 -24.47
N GLY A 47 13.17 -2.27 -23.52
CA GLY A 47 13.98 -1.06 -23.45
C GLY A 47 13.22 0.16 -22.91
N PHE A 48 13.81 1.34 -23.03
CA PHE A 48 13.18 2.63 -22.71
C PHE A 48 12.77 3.36 -23.99
N THR A 49 11.56 3.93 -24.01
CA THR A 49 11.04 4.75 -25.11
C THR A 49 10.28 5.97 -24.58
N SER A 50 10.21 7.02 -25.41
CA SER A 50 9.30 8.17 -25.22
C SER A 50 8.05 8.08 -26.11
N ASP A 51 7.96 7.11 -27.03
CA ASP A 51 6.72 6.81 -27.76
C ASP A 51 5.76 6.04 -26.83
N ILE A 52 4.81 6.75 -26.20
CA ILE A 52 3.83 6.13 -25.30
C ILE A 52 2.92 5.15 -26.06
N SER A 53 2.65 5.40 -27.35
CA SER A 53 1.90 4.47 -28.19
C SER A 53 2.72 3.21 -28.50
N GLN A 54 4.06 3.24 -28.49
CA GLN A 54 4.89 2.03 -28.51
C GLN A 54 4.65 1.19 -27.26
N VAL A 55 4.74 1.80 -26.08
CA VAL A 55 4.51 1.09 -24.81
C VAL A 55 3.10 0.50 -24.77
N GLN A 56 2.08 1.22 -25.26
CA GLN A 56 0.72 0.71 -25.36
C GLN A 56 0.61 -0.51 -26.30
N ARG A 57 1.28 -0.50 -27.46
CA ARG A 57 1.34 -1.64 -28.39
C ARG A 57 2.02 -2.86 -27.73
N GLU A 58 3.13 -2.65 -27.03
CA GLU A 58 3.87 -3.71 -26.33
C GLU A 58 3.07 -4.32 -25.17
N LEU A 59 2.46 -3.48 -24.31
CA LEU A 59 1.52 -3.91 -23.27
C LEU A 59 0.29 -4.65 -23.82
N SER A 60 -0.15 -4.31 -25.04
CA SER A 60 -1.27 -4.97 -25.70
C SER A 60 -0.92 -6.36 -26.21
N GLY A 61 0.35 -6.59 -26.57
CA GLY A 61 0.88 -7.91 -26.98
C GLY A 61 1.16 -8.88 -25.82
N LEU A 62 1.24 -8.39 -24.57
CA LEU A 62 1.49 -9.24 -23.39
C LEU A 62 0.21 -9.90 -22.88
N TYR A 63 0.27 -11.20 -22.60
CA TYR A 63 -0.82 -11.98 -21.99
C TYR A 63 -0.36 -12.60 -20.67
N ALA A 64 -1.12 -12.33 -19.60
CA ALA A 64 -0.92 -12.89 -18.26
C ALA A 64 -1.44 -14.33 -18.21
N SER A 65 -0.52 -15.27 -18.04
CA SER A 65 -0.74 -16.72 -17.94
C SER A 65 0.59 -17.39 -17.59
N GLY A 66 0.62 -18.44 -16.77
CA GLY A 66 1.86 -19.11 -16.34
C GLY A 66 1.88 -19.27 -14.83
N GLY A 67 3.08 -19.24 -14.23
CA GLY A 67 3.30 -19.17 -12.78
C GLY A 67 3.10 -20.50 -12.04
N GLY A 68 3.70 -21.58 -12.55
CA GLY A 68 3.30 -22.96 -12.26
C GLY A 68 3.18 -23.33 -10.78
N ASP A 69 4.14 -22.93 -9.94
CA ASP A 69 4.19 -23.29 -8.51
C ASP A 69 3.74 -22.18 -7.54
N GLY A 70 3.49 -20.96 -8.05
CA GLY A 70 2.93 -19.84 -7.31
C GLY A 70 3.88 -18.64 -7.22
N PRO A 71 5.10 -18.79 -6.67
CA PRO A 71 6.16 -17.79 -6.81
C PRO A 71 6.58 -17.60 -8.28
N GLU A 72 7.24 -16.48 -8.59
CA GLU A 72 7.57 -16.09 -9.97
C GLU A 72 9.03 -15.56 -10.10
N ALA A 73 9.54 -15.43 -11.32
CA ALA A 73 10.90 -14.96 -11.63
C ALA A 73 11.10 -13.44 -11.46
N ILE A 74 10.50 -12.85 -10.42
CA ILE A 74 10.63 -11.45 -10.02
C ILE A 74 12.11 -11.06 -9.80
N THR A 75 12.93 -11.96 -9.27
CA THR A 75 14.38 -11.72 -9.10
C THR A 75 15.08 -11.51 -10.44
N ALA A 76 14.73 -12.29 -11.47
CA ALA A 76 15.22 -12.10 -12.84
C ALA A 76 14.70 -10.78 -13.44
N ALA A 77 13.44 -10.42 -13.19
CA ALA A 77 12.84 -9.16 -13.62
C ALA A 77 13.53 -7.93 -13.00
N LEU A 78 13.85 -7.99 -11.70
CA LEU A 78 14.61 -6.96 -10.98
C LEU A 78 16.05 -6.86 -11.52
N ALA A 79 16.70 -7.98 -11.84
CA ALA A 79 18.03 -7.99 -12.45
C ALA A 79 18.03 -7.37 -13.85
N GLN A 80 16.99 -7.62 -14.66
CA GLN A 80 16.79 -6.94 -15.95
C GLN A 80 16.58 -5.44 -15.77
N ALA A 81 15.64 -5.03 -14.91
CA ALA A 81 15.32 -3.62 -14.65
C ALA A 81 16.53 -2.83 -14.11
N LEU A 82 17.34 -3.43 -13.23
CA LEU A 82 18.57 -2.83 -12.70
C LEU A 82 19.59 -2.51 -13.81
N ASN A 83 19.61 -3.30 -14.89
CA ASN A 83 20.61 -3.23 -15.97
C ASN A 83 20.08 -2.59 -17.27
N MET A 84 18.89 -1.99 -17.26
CA MET A 84 18.40 -1.16 -18.36
C MET A 84 19.24 0.13 -18.52
N GLU A 85 19.13 0.78 -19.69
CA GLU A 85 19.86 2.01 -20.04
C GLU A 85 19.30 3.27 -19.33
N TRP A 86 19.48 3.33 -18.02
CA TRP A 86 19.10 4.49 -17.20
C TRP A 86 19.95 5.72 -17.55
N ARG A 87 19.31 6.86 -17.86
CA ARG A 87 19.99 8.16 -17.96
C ARG A 87 20.65 8.53 -16.63
N GLU A 88 21.90 9.01 -16.69
CA GLU A 88 22.73 9.28 -15.50
C GLU A 88 22.02 10.20 -14.48
N TYR A 89 21.61 11.38 -14.93
CA TYR A 89 21.00 12.46 -14.13
C TYR A 89 19.47 12.45 -14.06
N ALA A 90 18.80 11.37 -14.53
CA ALA A 90 17.36 11.27 -14.42
C ALA A 90 16.91 10.78 -13.04
N SER A 91 15.72 11.17 -12.60
CA SER A 91 15.00 10.51 -11.51
C SER A 91 14.63 9.09 -11.94
N LYS A 92 14.99 8.06 -11.15
CA LYS A 92 14.84 6.65 -11.54
C LYS A 92 13.83 5.95 -10.65
N MET A 93 12.89 5.24 -11.25
CA MET A 93 11.78 4.62 -10.55
C MET A 93 11.39 3.32 -11.26
N VAL A 94 11.22 2.25 -10.48
CA VAL A 94 10.63 0.99 -10.95
C VAL A 94 9.27 0.84 -10.28
N VAL A 95 8.24 0.54 -11.07
CA VAL A 95 6.93 0.10 -10.56
C VAL A 95 6.82 -1.40 -10.86
N LEU A 96 6.99 -2.22 -9.82
CA LEU A 96 6.73 -3.66 -9.91
C LEU A 96 5.26 -3.91 -9.58
N ILE A 97 4.59 -4.75 -10.36
CA ILE A 97 3.19 -5.13 -10.18
C ILE A 97 3.14 -6.66 -10.16
N ALA A 98 2.67 -7.25 -9.05
CA ALA A 98 2.53 -8.71 -8.93
C ALA A 98 1.49 -9.10 -7.88
N ASP A 99 0.93 -10.29 -8.05
CA ASP A 99 0.12 -11.06 -7.08
C ASP A 99 0.91 -12.20 -6.41
N ALA A 100 2.16 -12.42 -6.81
CA ALA A 100 3.04 -13.49 -6.35
C ALA A 100 4.36 -12.97 -5.73
N PRO A 101 5.03 -13.74 -4.84
CA PRO A 101 6.38 -13.49 -4.36
C PRO A 101 7.48 -14.01 -5.29
N PRO A 102 8.76 -13.59 -5.12
CA PRO A 102 9.88 -14.26 -5.74
C PRO A 102 10.17 -15.63 -5.10
N HIS A 103 10.80 -16.51 -5.88
CA HIS A 103 11.40 -17.74 -5.39
C HIS A 103 12.45 -17.51 -4.29
N GLY A 104 12.59 -18.50 -3.39
CA GLY A 104 13.60 -18.56 -2.34
C GLY A 104 13.26 -17.87 -1.03
N ILE A 105 12.07 -17.24 -0.91
CA ILE A 105 11.65 -16.62 0.36
C ILE A 105 11.02 -17.62 1.36
N GLY A 106 10.96 -18.91 0.99
CA GLY A 106 10.45 -19.99 1.83
C GLY A 106 8.92 -20.17 1.77
N GLU A 107 8.29 -19.84 0.64
CA GLU A 107 6.87 -20.13 0.43
C GLU A 107 6.59 -21.62 0.28
N TYR A 108 5.39 -22.04 0.69
CA TYR A 108 4.96 -23.43 0.48
C TYR A 108 4.65 -23.69 -0.99
N GLY A 109 5.35 -24.66 -1.58
CA GLY A 109 5.14 -25.10 -2.97
C GLY A 109 6.22 -24.64 -3.95
N ASP A 110 7.08 -23.70 -3.56
CA ASP A 110 8.15 -23.14 -4.37
C ASP A 110 9.07 -24.23 -4.96
N GLY A 111 9.11 -24.33 -6.29
CA GLY A 111 9.97 -25.25 -7.03
C GLY A 111 11.44 -24.79 -7.09
N PHE A 112 11.72 -23.55 -6.66
CA PHE A 112 13.04 -22.95 -6.60
C PHE A 112 13.33 -22.40 -5.20
N ASP A 113 13.05 -23.23 -4.18
CA ASP A 113 13.16 -22.93 -2.74
C ASP A 113 14.56 -22.43 -2.27
N GLU A 114 15.62 -22.68 -3.04
CA GLU A 114 16.99 -22.16 -2.80
C GLU A 114 17.24 -20.76 -3.42
N GLY A 115 16.25 -20.17 -4.09
CA GLY A 115 16.33 -18.89 -4.77
C GLY A 115 16.33 -18.98 -6.29
N SER A 116 16.46 -17.82 -6.95
CA SER A 116 16.37 -17.74 -8.41
C SER A 116 17.50 -18.55 -9.10
N PRO A 117 17.16 -19.42 -10.07
CA PRO A 117 18.13 -20.19 -10.86
C PRO A 117 19.23 -19.37 -11.54
N ASP A 118 19.00 -18.07 -11.77
CA ASP A 118 19.97 -17.15 -12.38
C ASP A 118 21.13 -16.79 -11.41
N GLY A 119 21.08 -17.23 -10.15
CA GLY A 119 22.10 -16.95 -9.13
C GLY A 119 22.07 -15.53 -8.59
N HIS A 120 21.00 -14.78 -8.86
CA HIS A 120 20.76 -13.45 -8.32
C HIS A 120 19.96 -13.51 -7.00
N ASP A 121 20.27 -12.60 -6.08
CA ASP A 121 19.55 -12.42 -4.83
C ASP A 121 18.76 -11.10 -4.87
N PRO A 122 17.44 -11.10 -4.61
CA PRO A 122 16.62 -9.91 -4.76
C PRO A 122 16.85 -8.86 -3.66
N LEU A 123 17.34 -9.25 -2.47
CA LEU A 123 17.73 -8.30 -1.43
C LEU A 123 19.03 -7.56 -1.81
N GLN A 124 19.95 -8.26 -2.48
CA GLN A 124 21.16 -7.63 -3.05
C GLN A 124 20.81 -6.72 -4.23
N LEU A 125 19.89 -7.15 -5.12
CA LEU A 125 19.38 -6.32 -6.22
C LEU A 125 18.70 -5.04 -5.70
N ALA A 126 17.88 -5.13 -4.65
CA ALA A 126 17.24 -3.96 -4.04
C ALA A 126 18.27 -2.95 -3.49
N ARG A 127 19.35 -3.41 -2.85
CA ARG A 127 20.45 -2.54 -2.40
C ARG A 127 21.23 -1.95 -3.57
N ALA A 128 21.45 -2.72 -4.64
CA ALA A 128 22.08 -2.23 -5.86
C ALA A 128 21.22 -1.17 -6.59
N MET A 129 19.89 -1.32 -6.56
CA MET A 129 18.93 -0.30 -7.03
C MET A 129 19.02 0.97 -6.18
N ALA A 130 18.96 0.85 -4.84
CA ALA A 130 19.07 1.98 -3.91
C ALA A 130 20.36 2.78 -4.13
N ALA A 131 21.50 2.08 -4.25
CA ALA A 131 22.81 2.68 -4.51
C ALA A 131 22.94 3.32 -5.92
N ARG A 132 22.13 2.91 -6.91
CA ARG A 132 22.03 3.57 -8.23
C ARG A 132 20.97 4.69 -8.27
N GLY A 133 20.32 4.98 -7.14
CA GLY A 133 19.24 5.96 -7.03
C GLY A 133 17.92 5.51 -7.66
N ILE A 134 17.71 4.21 -7.84
CA ILE A 134 16.49 3.62 -8.40
C ILE A 134 15.52 3.30 -7.26
N THR A 135 14.42 4.05 -7.17
CA THR A 135 13.36 3.81 -6.17
C THR A 135 12.42 2.71 -6.65
N LEU A 136 12.18 1.66 -5.83
CA LEU A 136 11.23 0.60 -6.16
C LEU A 136 9.89 0.83 -5.45
N PHE A 137 8.83 1.00 -6.24
CA PHE A 137 7.45 0.97 -5.78
C PHE A 137 6.84 -0.38 -6.15
N PHE A 138 6.12 -0.99 -5.22
CA PHE A 138 5.46 -2.26 -5.44
C PHE A 138 3.94 -2.10 -5.35
N VAL A 139 3.25 -2.41 -6.44
CA VAL A 139 1.79 -2.52 -6.47
C VAL A 139 1.41 -3.96 -6.17
N ALA A 140 0.85 -4.18 -5.00
CA ALA A 140 0.40 -5.49 -4.55
C ALA A 140 -1.01 -5.77 -5.08
N CYS A 141 -1.14 -6.81 -5.90
CA CYS A 141 -2.42 -7.27 -6.42
C CYS A 141 -3.13 -8.15 -5.37
N GLU A 142 -4.08 -7.54 -4.66
CA GLU A 142 -4.77 -8.16 -3.53
C GLU A 142 -6.20 -8.57 -3.90
N PRO A 143 -6.73 -9.71 -3.37
CA PRO A 143 -6.27 -10.43 -2.19
C PRO A 143 -5.30 -11.60 -2.44
N ALA A 144 -4.78 -11.75 -3.66
CA ALA A 144 -3.99 -12.92 -4.05
C ALA A 144 -2.63 -12.96 -3.34
N LEU A 145 -1.93 -11.82 -3.29
CA LEU A 145 -0.61 -11.73 -2.65
C LEU A 145 -0.63 -12.11 -1.16
N SER A 146 -1.65 -11.68 -0.40
CA SER A 146 -1.79 -12.05 1.02
C SER A 146 -2.19 -13.52 1.26
N GLY A 147 -2.37 -14.32 0.21
CA GLY A 147 -2.45 -15.78 0.32
C GLY A 147 -1.11 -16.43 0.69
N TYR A 148 0.00 -15.74 0.41
CA TYR A 148 1.36 -16.19 0.69
C TYR A 148 1.84 -15.86 2.11
N SER A 149 2.79 -16.65 2.62
CA SER A 149 3.21 -16.63 4.02
C SER A 149 4.13 -15.47 4.38
N TYR A 150 4.97 -15.01 3.43
CA TYR A 150 6.03 -14.03 3.62
C TYR A 150 6.03 -12.92 2.56
N ALA A 151 5.33 -13.10 1.43
CA ALA A 151 5.30 -12.17 0.30
C ALA A 151 5.14 -10.69 0.68
N THR A 152 4.12 -10.33 1.46
CA THR A 152 3.88 -8.93 1.86
C THR A 152 5.04 -8.34 2.66
N ASP A 153 5.66 -9.14 3.52
CA ASP A 153 6.73 -8.71 4.43
C ASP A 153 8.04 -8.52 3.64
N PHE A 154 8.31 -9.43 2.70
CA PHE A 154 9.39 -9.31 1.73
C PHE A 154 9.25 -8.03 0.89
N TYR A 155 8.05 -7.76 0.35
CA TYR A 155 7.83 -6.59 -0.49
C TYR A 155 7.95 -5.27 0.28
N GLN A 156 7.42 -5.19 1.51
CA GLN A 156 7.64 -4.04 2.38
C GLN A 156 9.14 -3.78 2.62
N ALA A 157 9.93 -4.84 2.83
CA ALA A 157 11.37 -4.71 3.03
C ALA A 157 12.12 -4.17 1.79
N ILE A 158 11.90 -4.73 0.58
CA ILE A 158 12.63 -4.26 -0.61
C ILE A 158 12.20 -2.85 -1.07
N THR A 159 10.91 -2.48 -0.90
CA THR A 159 10.48 -1.10 -1.11
C THR A 159 11.10 -0.16 -0.06
N GLY A 160 11.22 -0.60 1.20
CA GLY A 160 11.88 0.15 2.26
C GLY A 160 13.37 0.39 1.99
N ILE A 161 14.11 -0.64 1.57
CA ILE A 161 15.54 -0.55 1.19
C ILE A 161 15.77 0.54 0.14
N THR A 162 14.95 0.58 -0.91
CA THR A 162 15.03 1.57 -1.99
C THR A 162 14.33 2.91 -1.67
N SER A 163 13.69 3.00 -0.51
CA SER A 163 12.87 4.15 -0.07
C SER A 163 11.70 4.49 -1.00
N GLY A 164 11.13 3.47 -1.66
CA GLY A 164 9.82 3.54 -2.29
C GLY A 164 8.70 3.13 -1.32
N LEU A 165 7.58 2.66 -1.87
CA LEU A 165 6.40 2.26 -1.10
C LEU A 165 5.75 0.99 -1.68
N MET A 166 5.14 0.21 -0.79
CA MET A 166 4.19 -0.84 -1.14
C MET A 166 2.77 -0.27 -1.15
N LEU A 167 2.03 -0.54 -2.22
CA LEU A 167 0.73 0.02 -2.54
C LEU A 167 -0.27 -1.14 -2.74
N PRO A 168 -1.04 -1.53 -1.71
CA PRO A 168 -2.06 -2.57 -1.86
C PRO A 168 -3.20 -2.06 -2.74
N LEU A 169 -3.46 -2.72 -3.87
CA LEU A 169 -4.60 -2.40 -4.73
C LEU A 169 -5.57 -3.58 -4.80
N THR A 170 -6.84 -3.28 -4.54
CA THR A 170 -7.95 -4.23 -4.57
C THR A 170 -8.71 -4.20 -5.90
N THR A 171 -8.53 -3.16 -6.71
CA THR A 171 -9.13 -2.99 -8.04
C THR A 171 -8.13 -2.38 -9.02
N ALA A 172 -8.32 -2.67 -10.32
CA ALA A 172 -7.41 -2.20 -11.37
C ALA A 172 -7.57 -0.70 -11.71
N ASP A 173 -8.72 -0.10 -11.37
CA ASP A 173 -9.06 1.29 -11.72
C ASP A 173 -8.21 2.30 -10.93
N LEU A 174 -7.81 1.92 -9.71
CA LEU A 174 -6.94 2.70 -8.83
C LEU A 174 -5.47 2.70 -9.28
N LEU A 175 -5.09 1.82 -10.21
CA LEU A 175 -3.69 1.65 -10.65
C LEU A 175 -3.10 2.92 -11.26
N ALA A 176 -3.86 3.64 -12.09
CA ALA A 176 -3.40 4.87 -12.71
C ALA A 176 -3.07 5.93 -11.65
N HIS A 177 -4.01 6.18 -10.75
CA HIS A 177 -3.90 7.11 -9.63
C HIS A 177 -2.72 6.76 -8.71
N ALA A 178 -2.55 5.48 -8.37
CA ALA A 178 -1.44 5.01 -7.54
C ALA A 178 -0.08 5.24 -8.22
N ILE A 179 0.06 4.94 -9.52
CA ILE A 179 1.31 5.16 -10.27
C ILE A 179 1.62 6.65 -10.40
N VAL A 180 0.65 7.46 -10.86
CA VAL A 180 0.82 8.92 -11.03
C VAL A 180 1.23 9.55 -9.71
N GLY A 181 0.50 9.28 -8.62
CA GLY A 181 0.84 9.82 -7.30
C GLY A 181 2.25 9.42 -6.85
N SER A 182 2.65 8.17 -7.08
CA SER A 182 3.98 7.67 -6.68
C SER A 182 5.10 8.32 -7.47
N VAL A 183 4.89 8.56 -8.78
CA VAL A 183 5.85 9.30 -9.62
C VAL A 183 6.00 10.73 -9.11
N LEU A 184 4.89 11.42 -8.85
CA LEU A 184 4.92 12.82 -8.40
C LEU A 184 5.56 12.98 -7.01
N GLU A 185 5.27 12.07 -6.09
CA GLU A 185 5.96 12.00 -4.81
C GLU A 185 7.45 11.73 -5.01
N ASN A 186 7.85 10.74 -5.82
CA ASN A 186 9.26 10.44 -6.09
C ASN A 186 10.02 11.62 -6.73
N LEU A 187 9.38 12.42 -7.59
CA LEU A 187 9.96 13.64 -8.16
C LEU A 187 10.16 14.75 -7.12
N ASP A 188 9.20 14.93 -6.21
CA ASP A 188 9.35 15.87 -5.08
C ASP A 188 10.46 15.41 -4.12
N MET A 189 10.55 14.11 -3.82
CA MET A 189 11.60 13.55 -2.97
C MET A 189 12.99 13.67 -3.62
N GLU A 190 13.12 13.38 -4.91
CA GLU A 190 14.38 13.45 -5.65
C GLU A 190 14.98 14.86 -5.61
N ARG A 191 14.16 15.90 -5.81
CA ARG A 191 14.62 17.30 -5.68
C ARG A 191 15.23 17.57 -4.30
N LEU A 192 14.58 17.10 -3.24
CA LEU A 192 15.07 17.29 -1.88
C LEU A 192 16.35 16.50 -1.63
N VAL A 193 16.47 15.26 -2.12
CA VAL A 193 17.71 14.46 -2.05
C VAL A 193 18.85 15.18 -2.78
N GLN A 194 18.60 15.80 -3.94
CA GLN A 194 19.62 16.58 -4.65
C GLN A 194 20.02 17.86 -3.89
N GLU A 195 19.09 18.49 -3.17
CA GLU A 195 19.35 19.74 -2.43
C GLU A 195 20.08 19.51 -1.09
N VAL A 196 19.62 18.55 -0.27
CA VAL A 196 20.14 18.33 1.09
C VAL A 196 20.99 17.07 1.25
N GLY A 197 21.01 16.18 0.26
CA GLY A 197 21.48 14.81 0.43
C GLY A 197 22.97 14.69 0.76
N SER A 198 23.82 15.57 0.23
CA SER A 198 25.27 15.58 0.55
C SER A 198 25.52 15.86 2.03
N ALA A 199 24.86 16.88 2.60
CA ALA A 199 24.96 17.23 4.01
C ALA A 199 24.36 16.15 4.94
N VAL A 200 23.24 15.56 4.53
CA VAL A 200 22.58 14.46 5.26
C VAL A 200 23.45 13.20 5.26
N ALA A 201 24.01 12.82 4.11
CA ALA A 201 24.88 11.66 3.99
C ALA A 201 26.21 11.83 4.74
N GLN A 202 26.81 13.02 4.74
CA GLN A 202 28.04 13.27 5.49
C GLN A 202 27.84 13.11 7.01
N ARG A 203 26.64 13.37 7.54
CA ARG A 203 26.31 13.09 8.94
C ARG A 203 26.14 11.59 9.21
N ILE A 204 25.40 10.89 8.36
CA ILE A 204 25.14 9.46 8.54
C ILE A 204 26.43 8.64 8.36
N LEU A 205 27.20 8.87 7.29
CA LEU A 205 28.37 8.08 6.94
C LEU A 205 29.68 8.64 7.52
N GLY A 206 29.81 9.97 7.62
CA GLY A 206 31.04 10.62 8.09
C GLY A 206 31.08 10.79 9.61
N ASN A 207 29.97 11.21 10.23
CA ASN A 207 29.86 11.34 11.69
C ASN A 207 29.33 10.07 12.38
N ASN A 208 28.90 9.05 11.61
CA ASN A 208 28.28 7.82 12.11
C ASN A 208 27.02 8.09 12.99
N GLU A 209 26.21 9.07 12.58
CA GLU A 209 24.94 9.42 13.24
C GLU A 209 23.80 8.47 12.82
N SER A 210 22.84 8.24 13.73
CA SER A 210 21.67 7.40 13.45
C SER A 210 20.77 8.02 12.37
N VAL A 211 20.35 7.21 11.39
CA VAL A 211 19.45 7.63 10.29
C VAL A 211 18.15 8.22 10.84
N ASP A 212 17.58 7.66 11.91
CA ASP A 212 16.33 8.14 12.51
C ASP A 212 16.48 9.51 13.20
N ASP A 213 17.65 9.79 13.78
CA ASP A 213 17.89 11.07 14.47
C ASP A 213 18.20 12.18 13.45
N VAL A 214 18.99 11.87 12.42
CA VAL A 214 19.20 12.77 11.27
C VAL A 214 17.89 13.03 10.53
N ALA A 215 17.03 12.03 10.36
CA ALA A 215 15.71 12.18 9.75
C ALA A 215 14.77 13.08 10.57
N ARG A 216 14.81 13.00 11.90
CA ARG A 216 14.00 13.85 12.78
C ARG A 216 14.41 15.32 12.69
N GLU A 217 15.70 15.60 12.75
CA GLU A 217 16.21 16.97 12.61
C GLU A 217 16.01 17.52 11.19
N LEU A 218 16.15 16.67 10.16
CA LEU A 218 15.84 17.03 8.78
C LEU A 218 14.35 17.39 8.62
N HIS A 219 13.45 16.60 9.19
CA HIS A 219 12.02 16.87 9.20
C HIS A 219 11.71 18.22 9.85
N GLU A 220 12.26 18.52 11.03
CA GLU A 220 12.12 19.81 11.70
C GLU A 220 12.61 20.98 10.83
N LYS A 221 13.77 20.84 10.18
CA LYS A 221 14.32 21.86 9.26
C LYS A 221 13.46 22.09 8.03
N LEU A 222 12.91 21.03 7.43
CA LEU A 222 12.04 21.15 6.25
C LEU A 222 10.65 21.70 6.61
N LEU A 223 10.14 21.39 7.82
CA LEU A 223 8.95 22.06 8.38
C LEU A 223 9.18 23.57 8.56
N LEU A 224 10.33 23.98 9.13
CA LEU A 224 10.67 25.41 9.28
C LEU A 224 10.85 26.15 7.95
N ARG A 225 11.19 25.42 6.87
CA ARG A 225 11.21 25.94 5.48
C ARG A 225 9.83 26.04 4.83
N ASN A 226 8.77 25.55 5.48
CA ASN A 226 7.43 25.35 4.89
C ASN A 226 7.47 24.48 3.62
N GLU A 227 8.31 23.44 3.61
CA GLU A 227 8.45 22.56 2.46
C GLU A 227 7.20 21.67 2.28
N SER A 228 6.51 21.80 1.14
CA SER A 228 5.42 20.92 0.76
C SER A 228 5.90 19.77 -0.15
N THR A 229 5.27 18.61 0.02
CA THR A 229 5.48 17.43 -0.83
C THR A 229 4.15 16.78 -1.10
N LYS A 230 3.98 16.20 -2.30
CA LYS A 230 2.85 15.30 -2.55
C LYS A 230 3.09 13.97 -1.83
N LYS A 231 2.01 13.39 -1.30
CA LYS A 231 1.98 12.08 -0.66
C LYS A 231 0.85 11.25 -1.22
N VAL A 232 1.15 10.02 -1.64
CA VAL A 232 0.11 9.03 -1.95
C VAL A 232 -0.47 8.52 -0.64
N VAL A 233 -1.78 8.67 -0.47
CA VAL A 233 -2.54 8.13 0.64
C VAL A 233 -3.47 7.05 0.11
N ILE A 234 -3.13 5.80 0.43
CA ILE A 234 -3.95 4.62 0.17
C ILE A 234 -4.41 4.07 1.51
N GLU A 235 -5.67 3.68 1.62
CA GLU A 235 -6.17 2.97 2.80
C GLU A 235 -5.42 1.63 2.98
N SER A 236 -4.76 1.46 4.13
CA SER A 236 -4.10 0.20 4.47
C SER A 236 -5.13 -0.89 4.72
N ILE A 237 -5.14 -1.89 3.85
CA ILE A 237 -5.91 -3.12 4.05
C ILE A 237 -5.18 -4.11 4.96
N TYR A 238 -3.92 -3.85 5.33
CA TYR A 238 -3.09 -4.74 6.15
C TYR A 238 -3.25 -4.46 7.64
N LYS A 239 -3.35 -5.54 8.41
CA LYS A 239 -3.29 -5.55 9.86
C LYS A 239 -1.83 -5.59 10.32
N GLU A 240 -1.46 -4.70 11.23
CA GLU A 240 -0.15 -4.78 11.89
C GLU A 240 -0.02 -6.07 12.71
N SER A 241 1.13 -6.73 12.58
CA SER A 241 1.55 -7.84 13.43
C SER A 241 3.03 -7.72 13.75
N GLU A 242 3.43 -8.17 14.94
CA GLU A 242 4.82 -8.10 15.37
C GLU A 242 5.69 -9.14 14.63
N GLU A 243 5.08 -10.22 14.16
CA GLU A 243 5.68 -11.20 13.25
C GLU A 243 6.00 -10.57 11.88
N ALA A 244 5.08 -9.81 11.28
CA ALA A 244 5.36 -9.09 10.03
C ALA A 244 6.45 -8.03 10.22
N LYS A 245 6.39 -7.22 11.29
CA LYS A 245 7.43 -6.23 11.62
C LYS A 245 8.81 -6.88 11.79
N HIS A 246 8.86 -8.04 12.47
CA HIS A 246 10.07 -8.86 12.59
C HIS A 246 10.57 -9.34 11.22
N ASN A 247 9.71 -9.89 10.37
CA ASN A 247 10.09 -10.36 9.03
C ASN A 247 10.62 -9.23 8.14
N VAL A 248 9.96 -8.07 8.13
CA VAL A 248 10.40 -6.87 7.40
C VAL A 248 11.78 -6.44 7.88
N ALA A 249 12.02 -6.41 9.20
CA ALA A 249 13.32 -6.07 9.76
C ALA A 249 14.41 -7.10 9.37
N VAL A 250 14.09 -8.41 9.42
CA VAL A 250 14.99 -9.49 8.98
C VAL A 250 15.37 -9.32 7.51
N PHE A 251 14.42 -9.19 6.59
CA PHE A 251 14.71 -8.99 5.16
C PHE A 251 15.47 -7.68 4.88
N THR A 252 15.20 -6.62 5.65
CA THR A 252 15.89 -5.32 5.51
C THR A 252 17.36 -5.38 5.97
N GLN A 253 17.67 -6.18 6.99
CA GLN A 253 18.99 -6.26 7.60
C GLN A 253 19.86 -7.39 7.03
N ALA A 254 19.27 -8.53 6.66
CA ALA A 254 20.00 -9.68 6.15
C ALA A 254 20.65 -9.39 4.77
N PRO A 255 21.90 -9.82 4.53
CA PRO A 255 22.62 -9.56 3.28
C PRO A 255 22.17 -10.46 2.11
N SER A 256 21.48 -11.57 2.41
CA SER A 256 20.96 -12.54 1.43
C SER A 256 19.66 -13.19 1.93
N LEU A 257 18.87 -13.75 1.01
CA LEU A 257 17.70 -14.57 1.34
C LEU A 257 18.07 -15.81 2.15
N THR A 258 19.21 -16.45 1.84
CA THR A 258 19.71 -17.64 2.55
C THR A 258 19.91 -17.37 4.05
N GLU A 259 20.34 -16.15 4.42
CA GLU A 259 20.48 -15.73 5.83
C GLU A 259 19.16 -15.21 6.43
N ALA A 260 18.29 -14.59 5.63
CA ALA A 260 16.98 -14.10 6.07
C ALA A 260 16.02 -15.24 6.42
N ARG A 261 15.91 -16.22 5.52
CA ARG A 261 14.92 -17.31 5.54
C ARG A 261 14.81 -18.07 6.87
N PRO A 262 15.90 -18.55 7.51
CA PRO A 262 15.80 -19.28 8.79
C PRO A 262 15.34 -18.43 9.98
N LEU A 263 15.30 -17.10 9.84
CA LEU A 263 14.89 -16.17 10.90
C LEU A 263 13.43 -15.70 10.77
N LEU A 264 12.73 -16.09 9.70
CA LEU A 264 11.36 -15.67 9.42
C LEU A 264 10.34 -16.34 10.36
N LYS A 265 9.29 -15.60 10.73
CA LYS A 265 8.18 -16.05 11.56
C LYS A 265 6.90 -16.08 10.74
N ARG A 266 6.16 -17.17 10.80
CA ARG A 266 4.86 -17.26 10.11
C ARG A 266 3.85 -16.33 10.78
N VAL A 267 3.26 -15.41 10.02
CA VAL A 267 2.14 -14.58 10.51
C VAL A 267 0.90 -15.46 10.65
N HIS A 268 0.26 -15.42 11.81
CA HIS A 268 -0.89 -16.26 12.13
C HIS A 268 -2.23 -15.56 11.86
N GLY A 269 -3.14 -16.25 11.18
CA GLY A 269 -4.48 -15.75 10.88
C GLY A 269 -4.54 -14.88 9.61
N THR A 270 -5.49 -13.96 9.57
CA THR A 270 -5.66 -13.04 8.44
C THR A 270 -4.66 -11.88 8.48
N ARG A 271 -4.00 -11.61 7.35
CA ARG A 271 -3.19 -10.40 7.13
C ARG A 271 -4.03 -9.13 6.92
N PHE A 272 -5.32 -9.26 6.64
CA PHE A 272 -6.21 -8.13 6.39
C PHE A 272 -6.84 -7.52 7.64
N THR A 273 -7.17 -6.22 7.57
CA THR A 273 -7.99 -5.52 8.56
C THR A 273 -9.45 -6.00 8.58
N ASP A 274 -10.10 -5.91 9.74
CA ASP A 274 -11.51 -6.27 9.88
C ASP A 274 -12.42 -5.42 8.98
N LYS A 275 -12.08 -4.14 8.76
CA LYS A 275 -12.80 -3.24 7.83
C LYS A 275 -12.80 -3.79 6.40
N TYR A 276 -11.64 -4.18 5.87
CA TYR A 276 -11.53 -4.78 4.53
C TYR A 276 -12.32 -6.09 4.43
N LEU A 277 -12.22 -6.95 5.45
CA LEU A 277 -12.95 -8.22 5.48
C LEU A 277 -14.47 -8.03 5.51
N GLN A 278 -14.97 -7.05 6.27
CA GLN A 278 -16.39 -6.70 6.33
C GLN A 278 -16.88 -6.13 4.99
N ALA A 279 -16.15 -5.17 4.42
CA ALA A 279 -16.48 -4.62 3.09
C ALA A 279 -16.56 -5.74 2.04
N ARG A 280 -15.54 -6.60 1.94
CA ARG A 280 -15.51 -7.74 1.02
C ARG A 280 -16.66 -8.73 1.25
N GLN A 281 -17.08 -8.96 2.50
CA GLN A 281 -18.24 -9.80 2.81
C GLN A 281 -19.57 -9.14 2.37
N MET A 282 -19.71 -7.82 2.51
CA MET A 282 -20.88 -7.07 2.05
C MET A 282 -21.01 -7.12 0.52
N TYR A 283 -19.90 -6.86 -0.21
CA TYR A 283 -19.84 -7.01 -1.66
C TYR A 283 -20.25 -8.41 -2.13
N ASN A 284 -19.70 -9.47 -1.52
CA ASN A 284 -20.08 -10.84 -1.85
C ASN A 284 -21.55 -11.19 -1.49
N ARG A 285 -22.14 -10.57 -0.46
CA ARG A 285 -23.56 -10.80 -0.10
C ARG A 285 -24.53 -10.13 -1.06
N GLY A 286 -24.16 -8.98 -1.64
CA GLY A 286 -24.96 -8.30 -2.67
C GLY A 286 -25.27 -9.21 -3.87
N SER A 287 -24.35 -10.11 -4.23
CA SER A 287 -24.53 -11.06 -5.34
C SER A 287 -25.48 -12.22 -5.08
N TYR A 288 -25.92 -12.45 -3.83
CA TYR A 288 -26.80 -13.59 -3.46
C TYR A 288 -28.19 -13.17 -2.96
N SER A 289 -28.52 -11.88 -2.95
CA SER A 289 -29.82 -11.37 -2.48
C SER A 289 -30.86 -11.16 -3.60
N TYR A 290 -30.97 -12.10 -4.54
CA TYR A 290 -32.11 -12.22 -5.46
C TYR A 290 -32.66 -13.64 -5.49
N GLY A 291 -33.05 -14.13 -4.30
CA GLY A 291 -33.70 -15.42 -4.10
C GLY A 291 -34.77 -15.31 -3.03
N HIS A 292 -35.98 -14.87 -3.41
CA HIS A 292 -37.14 -14.93 -2.51
C HIS A 292 -37.40 -16.39 -2.09
N ALA A 293 -37.08 -16.71 -0.83
CA ALA A 293 -37.52 -17.95 -0.21
C ALA A 293 -39.04 -17.91 -0.02
N MET A 294 -39.77 -18.45 -0.99
CA MET A 294 -41.22 -18.66 -0.87
C MET A 294 -41.51 -19.61 0.30
N PRO A 295 -42.43 -19.27 1.23
CA PRO A 295 -42.82 -20.19 2.29
C PRO A 295 -43.60 -21.37 1.70
N LEU A 296 -43.15 -22.62 1.97
CA LEU A 296 -43.97 -23.78 1.61
C LEU A 296 -45.27 -23.81 2.45
N PRO A 297 -46.44 -24.04 1.82
CA PRO A 297 -47.70 -24.14 2.54
C PRO A 297 -47.79 -25.46 3.33
N SER A 298 -48.32 -25.38 4.55
CA SER A 298 -48.50 -26.50 5.46
C SER A 298 -49.63 -27.44 5.01
N ARG A 299 -49.28 -28.69 4.68
CA ARG A 299 -50.25 -29.70 4.23
C ARG A 299 -50.88 -30.41 5.42
N LYS A 300 -52.15 -30.12 5.71
CA LYS A 300 -52.99 -30.93 6.61
C LYS A 300 -53.35 -32.27 5.94
N SER A 301 -53.22 -33.37 6.68
CA SER A 301 -53.93 -34.62 6.43
C SER A 301 -54.33 -35.25 7.77
N THR A 302 -55.55 -35.77 7.85
CA THR A 302 -56.25 -36.15 9.08
C THR A 302 -56.50 -37.66 9.15
N ILE A 303 -56.45 -38.24 10.38
CA ILE A 303 -57.27 -39.40 10.84
C ILE A 303 -56.93 -40.76 10.18
N ASP A 304 -56.87 -41.93 10.85
CA ASP A 304 -56.94 -42.31 12.28
C ASP A 304 -56.26 -43.70 12.47
N SER A 305 -55.81 -44.03 13.68
CA SER A 305 -55.97 -45.36 14.35
C SER A 305 -55.06 -45.51 15.58
N LYS A 306 -55.49 -46.33 16.56
CA LYS A 306 -55.05 -46.32 17.97
C LYS A 306 -54.54 -47.73 18.42
N PRO A 307 -54.11 -47.96 19.68
CA PRO A 307 -52.80 -48.56 20.02
C PRO A 307 -52.89 -50.03 20.47
N PRO A 308 -51.81 -50.60 21.07
CA PRO A 308 -51.87 -50.79 22.52
C PRO A 308 -50.55 -50.71 23.35
N LEU A 309 -50.73 -50.26 24.60
CA LEU A 309 -50.18 -50.75 25.88
C LEU A 309 -48.66 -50.83 26.17
N SER A 310 -48.29 -50.20 27.29
CA SER A 310 -47.04 -50.37 28.07
C SER A 310 -47.19 -51.47 29.16
N PRO A 311 -46.13 -51.79 29.93
CA PRO A 311 -46.12 -51.24 31.30
C PRO A 311 -44.74 -50.88 31.91
N THR A 312 -44.76 -49.71 32.58
CA THR A 312 -44.06 -49.29 33.81
C THR A 312 -42.90 -50.11 34.42
N ARG A 313 -41.86 -49.37 34.86
CA ARG A 313 -41.42 -49.38 36.28
C ARG A 313 -40.87 -48.01 36.71
N SER A 314 -41.22 -47.60 37.93
CA SER A 314 -40.96 -46.29 38.55
C SER A 314 -40.06 -46.39 39.77
N THR A 315 -39.38 -45.29 40.16
CA THR A 315 -39.28 -44.77 41.55
C THR A 315 -38.53 -43.42 41.66
N THR A 316 -39.27 -42.36 42.03
CA THR A 316 -38.96 -41.31 43.04
C THR A 316 -37.60 -40.57 43.05
N THR A 317 -37.44 -39.26 42.78
CA THR A 317 -38.00 -37.99 43.33
C THR A 317 -37.34 -37.40 44.59
N VAL A 318 -36.62 -36.27 44.44
CA VAL A 318 -36.53 -35.00 45.23
C VAL A 318 -35.65 -34.06 44.37
N GLY A 319 -35.78 -32.71 44.29
CA GLY A 319 -36.81 -31.78 44.78
C GLY A 319 -36.27 -30.34 44.90
N SER A 320 -36.77 -29.38 44.09
CA SER A 320 -36.43 -27.94 44.12
C SER A 320 -37.18 -27.18 45.25
N PRO A 321 -36.81 -25.95 45.68
CA PRO A 321 -37.09 -24.73 44.87
C PRO A 321 -36.20 -23.46 45.12
N GLY A 322 -36.36 -22.44 44.25
CA GLY A 322 -36.54 -21.04 44.67
C GLY A 322 -35.34 -20.09 44.81
N SER A 323 -35.31 -19.02 44.00
CA SER A 323 -34.57 -17.76 44.25
C SER A 323 -35.27 -16.92 45.36
N PRO A 324 -34.60 -15.92 45.96
CA PRO A 324 -34.73 -14.54 45.44
C PRO A 324 -33.53 -13.59 45.70
N GLY A 325 -33.58 -12.37 45.14
CA GLY A 325 -32.97 -11.18 45.77
C GLY A 325 -31.90 -10.42 44.98
N SER A 326 -32.28 -9.26 44.42
CA SER A 326 -31.37 -8.18 43.99
C SER A 326 -31.05 -7.21 45.14
N PRO A 327 -29.96 -6.44 45.07
CA PRO A 327 -30.07 -5.01 45.34
C PRO A 327 -29.29 -4.09 44.36
N SER A 328 -29.49 -2.78 44.53
CA SER A 328 -29.19 -1.68 43.61
C SER A 328 -27.82 -1.00 43.78
N SER A 329 -27.50 -0.12 42.81
CA SER A 329 -26.25 0.65 42.61
C SER A 329 -25.84 1.62 43.73
N PRO A 330 -24.62 2.18 43.62
CA PRO A 330 -24.52 3.64 43.45
C PRO A 330 -23.52 4.10 42.35
N PRO A 331 -23.59 5.36 41.88
CA PRO A 331 -22.86 5.85 40.70
C PRO A 331 -21.42 6.33 41.00
N ARG A 332 -20.57 6.36 39.96
CA ARG A 332 -19.21 6.93 40.04
C ARG A 332 -19.22 8.46 39.93
N LYS A 333 -18.41 9.09 40.79
CA LYS A 333 -18.22 10.54 40.92
C LYS A 333 -17.36 11.11 39.79
N VAL A 334 -17.71 12.28 39.28
CA VAL A 334 -16.82 13.18 38.52
C VAL A 334 -16.33 14.27 39.48
N VAL A 335 -15.06 14.63 39.38
CA VAL A 335 -14.47 15.83 40.01
C VAL A 335 -13.57 16.50 38.97
N THR A 336 -13.66 17.82 38.87
CA THR A 336 -13.10 18.64 37.79
C THR A 336 -11.83 19.40 38.19
N ASP A 337 -11.26 20.06 37.19
CA ASP A 337 -10.41 21.26 37.24
C ASP A 337 -8.94 21.14 37.69
N PHE A 338 -8.06 21.54 36.77
CA PHE A 338 -6.91 22.39 37.09
C PHE A 338 -6.82 23.55 36.08
N ALA A 339 -6.42 24.71 36.58
CA ALA A 339 -6.72 26.01 35.97
C ALA A 339 -5.72 26.48 34.90
N ALA A 340 -6.18 27.44 34.09
CA ALA A 340 -5.37 28.15 33.10
C ALA A 340 -4.29 29.04 33.73
N PHE A 341 -3.19 29.22 33.00
CA PHE A 341 -2.25 30.32 33.19
C PHE A 341 -2.30 31.26 31.98
N GLY A 342 -2.35 32.56 32.22
CA GLY A 342 -2.42 33.57 31.18
C GLY A 342 -1.46 34.73 31.39
N ALA A 343 -0.89 35.20 30.27
CA ALA A 343 -0.19 36.47 30.08
C ALA A 343 1.17 36.63 30.81
N PRO A 344 2.08 37.53 30.36
CA PRO A 344 1.79 38.92 30.00
C PRO A 344 1.96 39.29 28.51
N ALA A 345 1.40 40.44 28.15
CA ALA A 345 1.69 41.13 26.90
C ALA A 345 3.03 41.91 26.97
N ASN A 346 3.53 42.33 25.81
CA ASN A 346 4.73 43.17 25.56
C ASN A 346 6.07 42.42 25.39
N ALA A 347 6.25 41.81 24.21
CA ALA A 347 7.57 41.56 23.61
C ALA A 347 7.53 41.86 22.10
N SER A 348 7.60 43.14 21.74
CA SER A 348 7.65 43.62 20.35
C SER A 348 9.08 44.00 19.97
N VAL A 349 9.76 43.19 19.17
CA VAL A 349 11.07 43.52 18.56
C VAL A 349 11.16 42.95 17.13
N PHE A 350 10.49 43.62 16.19
CA PHE A 350 11.03 44.09 14.90
C PHE A 350 9.87 44.53 14.00
N GLY A 351 9.79 45.83 13.72
CA GLY A 351 8.74 46.40 12.90
C GLY A 351 9.02 46.29 11.41
N THR A 352 8.29 45.43 10.72
CA THR A 352 8.15 45.46 9.25
C THR A 352 6.67 45.47 8.89
N LYS A 353 6.23 46.53 8.20
CA LYS A 353 4.83 46.71 7.80
C LYS A 353 4.48 45.72 6.70
N VAL A 354 3.53 44.81 6.96
CA VAL A 354 2.88 44.01 5.91
C VAL A 354 1.64 44.78 5.44
N ALA A 355 1.57 45.08 4.15
CA ALA A 355 0.39 45.70 3.55
C ALA A 355 -0.74 44.68 3.41
N SER A 356 -1.96 45.08 3.74
CA SER A 356 -3.15 44.24 3.64
C SER A 356 -3.64 44.14 2.19
N THR A 357 -3.76 42.92 1.67
CA THR A 357 -4.64 42.59 0.52
C THR A 357 -5.56 41.43 0.88
N PRO A 358 -6.81 41.38 0.37
CA PRO A 358 -7.88 40.69 1.07
C PRO A 358 -8.32 39.41 0.36
N PHE A 359 -8.01 38.24 0.93
CA PHE A 359 -8.78 37.02 0.69
C PHE A 359 -8.83 36.19 1.97
N SER A 360 -10.04 36.04 2.53
CA SER A 360 -10.30 35.21 3.71
C SER A 360 -10.50 33.75 3.32
N LEU A 361 -10.02 32.87 4.20
CA LEU A 361 -10.62 31.59 4.60
C LEU A 361 -11.68 30.98 3.66
N ALA A 362 -11.27 29.96 2.89
CA ALA A 362 -12.11 28.83 2.52
C ALA A 362 -11.21 27.61 2.25
N GLY A 363 -11.54 26.44 2.80
CA GLY A 363 -10.72 25.24 2.67
C GLY A 363 -10.84 24.60 1.29
N GLY A 364 -9.71 24.47 0.57
CA GLY A 364 -9.65 23.78 -0.71
C GLY A 364 -9.61 22.25 -0.57
N LYS A 365 -10.77 21.60 -0.39
CA LYS A 365 -10.92 20.20 -0.84
C LYS A 365 -10.90 20.21 -2.37
N ALA A 366 -9.78 19.82 -2.98
CA ALA A 366 -9.74 19.50 -4.40
C ALA A 366 -10.39 18.12 -4.65
N ALA A 367 -11.72 18.06 -4.54
CA ALA A 367 -12.49 16.91 -4.99
C ALA A 367 -12.55 16.94 -6.53
N PHE A 368 -11.94 15.97 -7.19
CA PHE A 368 -12.07 15.83 -8.64
C PHE A 368 -13.51 15.42 -8.97
N GLY A 369 -14.22 16.29 -9.70
CA GLY A 369 -15.63 16.08 -10.06
C GLY A 369 -15.82 14.82 -10.91
N GLY A 370 -16.81 14.00 -10.52
CA GLY A 370 -17.08 12.72 -11.19
C GLY A 370 -17.52 12.90 -12.65
N ILE A 371 -16.84 12.20 -13.56
CA ILE A 371 -17.18 12.16 -14.98
C ILE A 371 -18.47 11.33 -15.16
N ARG A 372 -19.61 12.01 -15.40
CA ARG A 372 -20.83 11.37 -15.90
C ARG A 372 -20.99 11.63 -17.40
N SER A 373 -21.04 10.56 -18.19
CA SER A 373 -21.41 10.62 -19.61
C SER A 373 -22.81 11.24 -19.76
N GLY A 374 -22.95 12.17 -20.70
CA GLY A 374 -24.13 13.01 -20.79
C GLY A 374 -25.42 12.28 -21.15
N SER A 375 -26.47 12.50 -20.36
CA SER A 375 -27.84 12.57 -20.85
C SER A 375 -28.62 13.61 -20.05
N ARG A 376 -29.62 14.23 -20.69
CA ARG A 376 -30.21 15.51 -20.27
C ARG A 376 -31.50 15.27 -19.48
N GLY A 377 -31.51 15.63 -18.20
CA GLY A 377 -32.70 15.57 -17.34
C GLY A 377 -32.60 16.59 -16.21
N MET A 378 -33.49 17.57 -16.20
CA MET A 378 -33.58 18.60 -15.16
C MET A 378 -34.61 18.17 -14.13
N PHE A 379 -34.22 18.03 -12.85
CA PHE A 379 -35.05 18.32 -11.69
C PHE A 379 -34.16 18.67 -10.49
N ASP A 380 -34.72 19.52 -9.63
CA ASP A 380 -34.10 20.16 -8.49
C ASP A 380 -34.44 19.38 -7.20
N ALA A 381 -33.43 19.05 -6.41
CA ALA A 381 -33.57 18.46 -5.08
C ALA A 381 -32.25 18.67 -4.31
N GLU A 382 -32.31 19.48 -3.26
CA GLU A 382 -31.28 19.50 -2.21
C GLU A 382 -31.45 18.21 -1.38
N GLU A 383 -30.68 17.18 -1.69
CA GLU A 383 -30.46 16.03 -0.81
C GLU A 383 -29.13 16.22 -0.09
N ASP A 384 -29.17 16.25 1.25
CA ASP A 384 -27.98 16.25 2.09
C ASP A 384 -27.14 14.99 1.77
N GLU A 385 -25.94 15.17 1.21
CA GLU A 385 -24.96 14.09 1.03
C GLU A 385 -24.40 13.67 2.40
N GLU A 386 -25.18 12.88 3.16
CA GLU A 386 -24.60 11.94 4.12
C GLU A 386 -23.74 10.95 3.32
N ASP A 387 -22.41 11.14 3.33
CA ASP A 387 -21.41 10.29 2.68
C ASP A 387 -21.62 8.81 3.06
N GLU A 388 -22.40 8.05 2.28
CA GLU A 388 -22.44 6.59 2.37
C GLU A 388 -21.02 6.08 2.07
N GLU A 389 -20.35 5.58 3.12
CA GLU A 389 -18.99 5.03 3.01
C GLU A 389 -19.05 3.69 2.24
N ASP A 390 -19.09 3.76 0.90
CA ASP A 390 -19.29 2.68 -0.11
C ASP A 390 -18.27 1.50 -0.01
N GLY A 391 -17.43 1.45 1.02
CA GLY A 391 -16.48 0.37 1.30
C GLY A 391 -15.41 0.18 0.23
N ARG A 392 -15.37 1.06 -0.80
CA ARG A 392 -14.35 1.05 -1.85
C ARG A 392 -13.08 1.70 -1.34
N GLN A 393 -11.98 1.02 -1.54
CA GLN A 393 -10.65 1.56 -1.32
C GLN A 393 -10.48 2.86 -2.12
N LYS A 394 -10.01 3.92 -1.47
CA LYS A 394 -9.70 5.20 -2.11
C LYS A 394 -8.18 5.37 -2.21
N VAL A 395 -7.72 5.94 -3.34
CA VAL A 395 -6.35 6.43 -3.54
C VAL A 395 -6.43 7.93 -3.68
N GLU A 396 -5.85 8.65 -2.73
CA GLU A 396 -5.84 10.11 -2.71
C GLU A 396 -4.40 10.62 -2.82
N LEU A 397 -4.19 11.61 -3.70
CA LEU A 397 -2.94 12.37 -3.72
C LEU A 397 -3.12 13.61 -2.84
N ARG A 398 -2.48 13.62 -1.66
CA ARG A 398 -2.56 14.75 -0.74
C ARG A 398 -1.28 15.58 -0.84
N GLU A 399 -1.42 16.88 -1.02
CA GLU A 399 -0.31 17.82 -0.85
C GLU A 399 -0.35 18.40 0.57
N GLY A 400 0.80 18.45 1.22
CA GLY A 400 0.91 18.95 2.59
C GLY A 400 2.36 19.12 3.00
N SER A 401 2.59 19.48 4.26
CA SER A 401 3.93 19.51 4.84
C SER A 401 4.59 18.13 4.77
N ILE A 402 5.90 18.11 4.52
CA ILE A 402 6.66 16.85 4.47
C ILE A 402 6.49 16.06 5.78
N SER A 403 6.24 14.75 5.66
CA SER A 403 6.12 13.85 6.80
C SER A 403 7.47 13.31 7.29
N LEU A 404 7.53 12.89 8.56
CA LEU A 404 8.74 12.27 9.14
C LEU A 404 9.19 11.02 8.36
N ASP A 405 8.25 10.25 7.80
CA ASP A 405 8.55 9.09 6.95
C ASP A 405 9.25 9.48 5.64
N GLN A 406 8.75 10.51 4.97
CA GLN A 406 9.40 11.09 3.79
C GLN A 406 10.79 11.64 4.12
N ALA A 407 10.98 12.28 5.29
CA ALA A 407 12.29 12.73 5.75
C ALA A 407 13.26 11.56 6.03
N ARG A 408 12.78 10.45 6.62
CA ARG A 408 13.55 9.20 6.77
C ARG A 408 13.97 8.64 5.41
N ARG A 409 13.06 8.65 4.43
CA ARG A 409 13.33 8.20 3.05
C ARG A 409 14.39 9.07 2.36
N ILE A 410 14.37 10.40 2.53
CA ILE A 410 15.48 11.28 2.08
C ILE A 410 16.79 10.85 2.73
N ALA A 411 16.81 10.63 4.05
CA ALA A 411 18.02 10.27 4.79
C ALA A 411 18.61 8.93 4.31
N MET A 412 17.77 7.91 4.12
CA MET A 412 18.17 6.62 3.57
C MET A 412 18.68 6.71 2.13
N GLN A 413 17.98 7.41 1.23
CA GLN A 413 18.42 7.58 -0.16
C GLN A 413 19.76 8.34 -0.25
N SER A 414 19.94 9.36 0.59
CA SER A 414 21.17 10.15 0.67
C SER A 414 22.36 9.30 1.09
N ALA A 415 22.19 8.45 2.12
CA ALA A 415 23.21 7.51 2.58
C ALA A 415 23.54 6.46 1.50
N TRP A 416 22.54 5.82 0.88
CA TRP A 416 22.78 4.80 -0.15
C TRP A 416 23.55 5.32 -1.37
N ARG A 417 23.25 6.54 -1.83
CA ARG A 417 23.93 7.15 -2.98
C ARG A 417 25.37 7.54 -2.66
N SER A 418 25.62 7.99 -1.43
CA SER A 418 26.94 8.47 -1.01
C SER A 418 27.87 7.34 -0.56
N ALA A 419 27.36 6.18 -0.16
CA ALA A 419 28.15 5.00 0.19
C ALA A 419 28.89 4.36 -1.01
N ARG A 420 28.73 4.91 -2.21
CA ARG A 420 29.31 4.40 -3.47
C ARG A 420 29.98 5.49 -4.33
N ALA A 421 30.02 6.74 -3.83
CA ALA A 421 30.71 7.88 -4.44
C ALA A 421 32.13 8.01 -3.87
#